data_AF-A0A7W8GFA5-F1
#
_entry.id   AF-A0A7W8GFA5-F1
#
_cell.length_a   1.000
_cell.length_b   1.000
_cell.length_c   1.000
_cell.angle_alpha   90.00
_cell.angle_beta   90.00
_cell.angle_gamma   90.00
#
_symmetry.space_group_name_H-M   'P 1'
#
loop_
_entity.id
_entity.type
_entity.pdbx_description
1 polymer ?
#
loop_
_entity_poly.entity_id
_entity_poly.type
_entity_poly.pdbx_seq_one_letter_code
_entity_poly.pdbx_strand_id
1 'polypeptide(L)'
;MRPADLTPIEIADLLDAAYRQDLGLQDGGPDPEKRAALADYLGCHEEARDEAWAAWTDLLENDLEMDVGEAAYWLDVEFVEPCPENQP
;
A
#
# COMPACT_ATOMS: atom_id res chain seq x y z
N MET A 1 -4.74 14.21 -5.42
CA MET A 1 -3.37 14.42 -4.87
C MET A 1 -2.51 13.33 -5.47
N ARG A 2 -1.32 13.63 -5.99
CA ARG A 2 -0.50 12.58 -6.62
C ARG A 2 0.24 11.80 -5.53
N PRO A 3 0.46 10.49 -5.69
CA PRO A 3 1.20 9.68 -4.71
C PRO A 3 2.59 10.26 -4.36
N ALA A 4 3.27 10.85 -5.35
CA ALA A 4 4.57 11.50 -5.14
C ALA A 4 4.54 12.76 -4.25
N ASP A 5 3.35 13.32 -3.98
CA ASP A 5 3.18 14.45 -3.07
C ASP A 5 2.83 14.00 -1.63
N LEU A 6 2.69 12.68 -1.39
CA LEU A 6 2.36 12.10 -0.08
C LEU A 6 3.61 11.75 0.71
N THR A 7 3.53 11.88 2.03
CA THR A 7 4.53 11.35 2.95
C THR A 7 4.42 9.83 3.09
N PRO A 8 5.48 9.13 3.54
CA PRO A 8 5.42 7.69 3.78
C PRO A 8 4.29 7.26 4.74
N ILE A 9 3.98 8.09 5.73
CA ILE A 9 2.89 7.85 6.69
C ILE A 9 1.53 7.95 5.99
N GLU A 10 1.32 8.97 5.14
CA GLU A 10 0.08 9.10 4.39
C GLU A 10 -0.10 7.97 3.36
N ILE A 11 0.99 7.44 2.81
CA ILE A 11 0.96 6.24 1.96
C ILE A 11 0.60 5.01 2.80
N ALA A 12 1.20 4.84 3.98
CA ALA A 12 0.90 3.74 4.89
C ALA A 12 -0.59 3.72 5.30
N ASP A 13 -1.16 4.88 5.65
CA ASP A 13 -2.59 4.99 5.97
C ASP A 13 -3.50 4.57 4.79
N LEU A 14 -3.07 4.84 3.55
CA LEU A 14 -3.83 4.45 2.36
C LEU A 14 -3.69 2.96 2.03
N LEU A 15 -2.50 2.39 2.23
CA LEU A 15 -2.26 0.96 2.10
C LEU A 15 -3.09 0.19 3.12
N ASP A 16 -3.10 0.67 4.35
CA ASP A 16 -3.89 0.13 5.44
C ASP A 16 -5.39 0.12 5.11
N ALA A 17 -5.93 1.26 4.68
CA ALA A 17 -7.33 1.38 4.30
C ALA A 17 -7.69 0.49 3.09
N ALA A 18 -6.79 0.37 2.12
CA ALA A 18 -6.97 -0.52 0.95
C ALA A 18 -6.95 -1.99 1.35
N TYR A 19 -6.03 -2.39 2.21
CA TYR A 19 -5.91 -3.76 2.70
C TYR A 19 -7.13 -4.16 3.53
N ARG A 20 -7.55 -3.31 4.48
CA ARG A 20 -8.77 -3.54 5.28
C ARG A 20 -10.04 -3.57 4.42
N GLN A 21 -10.08 -2.79 3.34
CA GLN A 21 -11.17 -2.86 2.37
C GLN A 21 -11.20 -4.21 1.64
N ASP A 22 -10.05 -4.72 1.20
CA ASP A 22 -9.95 -6.02 0.52
C ASP A 22 -10.34 -7.18 1.44
N LEU A 23 -10.00 -7.09 2.73
CA LEU A 23 -10.42 -8.03 3.76
C LEU A 23 -11.92 -7.91 4.13
N GLY A 24 -12.63 -6.90 3.61
CA GLY A 24 -14.02 -6.63 3.96
C GLY A 24 -14.23 -6.08 5.38
N LEU A 25 -13.17 -5.57 6.01
CA LEU A 25 -13.17 -5.02 7.37
C LEU A 25 -13.58 -3.54 7.40
N GLN A 26 -13.49 -2.83 6.27
CA GLN A 26 -13.84 -1.41 6.17
C GLN A 26 -14.58 -1.09 4.86
N ASP A 27 -15.77 -0.48 4.99
CA ASP A 27 -16.50 0.15 3.89
C ASP A 27 -15.97 1.59 3.68
N GLY A 28 -14.75 1.73 3.16
CA GLY A 28 -14.15 3.04 2.91
C GLY A 28 -12.63 3.03 2.76
N GLY A 29 -12.13 2.47 1.66
CA GLY A 29 -10.73 2.58 1.25
C GLY A 29 -10.50 3.70 0.22
N PRO A 30 -9.28 3.83 -0.31
CA PRO A 30 -9.03 4.70 -1.46
C PRO A 30 -9.93 4.33 -2.64
N ASP A 31 -10.42 5.33 -3.35
CA ASP A 31 -11.16 5.11 -4.59
C ASP A 31 -10.28 4.41 -5.64
N PRO A 32 -10.89 3.73 -6.65
CA PRO A 32 -10.14 2.93 -7.62
C PRO A 32 -9.05 3.70 -8.37
N GLU A 33 -9.27 4.98 -8.67
CA GLU A 33 -8.28 5.83 -9.35
C GLU A 33 -7.07 6.09 -8.45
N LYS A 34 -7.32 6.46 -7.19
CA LYS A 34 -6.27 6.66 -6.20
C LYS A 34 -5.52 5.37 -5.90
N ARG A 35 -6.22 4.23 -5.86
CA ARG A 35 -5.61 2.91 -5.65
C ARG A 35 -4.66 2.55 -6.79
N ALA A 36 -5.11 2.68 -8.04
CA ALA A 36 -4.27 2.41 -9.22
C ALA A 36 -3.03 3.33 -9.24
N ALA A 37 -3.21 4.62 -8.98
CA ALA A 37 -2.09 5.55 -8.91
C ALA A 37 -1.08 5.18 -7.82
N LEU A 38 -1.54 4.69 -6.66
CA LEU A 38 -0.68 4.26 -5.57
C LEU A 38 0.11 2.99 -5.96
N ALA A 39 -0.56 2.00 -6.55
CA ALA A 39 0.07 0.77 -7.04
C ALA A 39 1.15 1.06 -8.09
N ASP A 40 0.84 1.89 -9.09
CA ASP A 40 1.80 2.33 -10.12
C ASP A 40 3.01 3.05 -9.50
N TYR A 41 2.75 3.98 -8.57
CA TYR A 41 3.81 4.77 -7.94
C TYR A 41 4.77 3.88 -7.15
N LEU A 42 4.23 3.00 -6.30
CA LEU A 42 5.03 2.10 -5.46
C LEU A 42 5.76 1.05 -6.28
N GLY A 43 5.20 0.62 -7.42
CA GLY A 43 5.87 -0.25 -8.37
C GLY A 43 7.10 0.36 -9.03
N CYS A 44 7.08 1.67 -9.25
CA CYS A 44 8.20 2.41 -9.84
C CYS A 44 9.17 3.02 -8.80
N HIS A 45 8.79 3.08 -7.52
CA HIS A 45 9.58 3.73 -6.47
C HIS A 45 9.77 2.79 -5.27
N GLU A 46 10.73 1.88 -5.39
CA GLU A 46 11.03 0.89 -4.34
C GLU A 46 11.38 1.56 -3.00
N GLU A 47 12.12 2.67 -3.01
CA GLU A 47 12.42 3.43 -1.77
C GLU A 47 11.14 3.93 -1.09
N ALA A 48 10.18 4.46 -1.86
CA ALA A 48 8.92 4.93 -1.30
C ALA A 48 8.06 3.77 -0.78
N ARG A 49 8.11 2.60 -1.44
CA ARG A 49 7.48 1.37 -0.95
C ARG A 49 8.09 0.91 0.36
N ASP A 50 9.41 0.88 0.47
CA ASP A 50 10.10 0.43 1.68
C ASP A 50 9.83 1.38 2.87
N GLU A 51 9.84 2.68 2.64
CA GLU A 51 9.52 3.68 3.67
C GLU A 51 8.06 3.60 4.11
N ALA A 52 7.12 3.42 3.18
CA ALA A 52 5.71 3.23 3.49
C ALA A 52 5.45 1.91 4.21
N TRP A 53 6.14 0.83 3.81
CA TRP A 53 6.07 -0.47 4.47
C TRP A 53 6.57 -0.40 5.92
N ALA A 54 7.66 0.31 6.18
CA ALA A 54 8.16 0.53 7.53
C ALA A 54 7.11 1.26 8.40
N ALA A 55 6.52 2.33 7.88
CA ALA A 55 5.48 3.08 8.58
C ALA A 55 4.19 2.25 8.78
N TRP A 56 3.83 1.41 7.82
CA TRP A 56 2.64 0.56 7.91
C TRP A 56 2.83 -0.63 8.84
N THR A 57 4.02 -1.22 8.90
CA THR A 57 4.36 -2.31 9.83
C THR A 57 4.13 -1.86 11.27
N ASP A 58 4.52 -0.64 11.63
CA ASP A 58 4.26 -0.08 12.96
C ASP A 58 2.75 -0.05 13.26
N LEU A 59 1.88 0.23 12.28
CA LEU A 59 0.42 0.21 12.47
C LEU A 59 -0.11 -1.22 12.63
N LEU A 60 0.38 -2.16 11.83
CA LEU A 60 -0.03 -3.57 11.85
C LEU A 60 0.40 -4.26 13.15
N GLU A 61 1.60 -4.02 13.65
CA GLU A 61 2.08 -4.61 14.92
C GLU A 61 1.27 -4.15 16.14
N ASN A 62 0.62 -2.98 16.05
CA ASN A 62 -0.29 -2.50 17.08
C ASN A 62 -1.70 -3.11 16.98
N ASP A 63 -2.01 -3.85 15.91
CA ASP A 63 -3.29 -4.52 15.68
C ASP A 63 -3.12 -6.04 15.73
N LEU A 64 -3.59 -6.66 16.84
CA LEU A 64 -3.41 -8.10 17.09
C LEU A 64 -4.15 -9.01 16.11
N GLU A 65 -5.07 -8.47 15.30
CA GLU A 65 -5.84 -9.21 14.31
C GLU A 65 -5.20 -9.20 12.91
N MET A 66 -4.19 -8.35 12.71
CA MET A 66 -3.49 -8.22 11.43
C MET A 66 -2.23 -9.08 11.38
N ASP A 67 -2.08 -9.85 10.30
CA ASP A 67 -0.85 -10.60 10.03
C ASP A 67 0.08 -9.77 9.13
N VAL A 68 1.25 -9.42 9.67
CA VAL A 68 2.29 -8.64 8.96
C VAL A 68 2.82 -9.39 7.74
N GLY A 69 2.90 -10.73 7.80
CA GLY A 69 3.34 -11.55 6.66
C GLY A 69 2.32 -11.55 5.52
N GLU A 70 1.04 -11.68 5.83
CA GLU A 70 -0.05 -11.56 4.84
C GLU A 70 -0.10 -10.16 4.24
N ALA A 71 0.06 -9.10 5.05
CA ALA A 71 0.12 -7.73 4.55
C ALA A 71 1.33 -7.47 3.63
N ALA A 72 2.50 -8.04 3.97
CA ALA A 72 3.70 -7.96 3.13
C ALA A 72 3.49 -8.66 1.78
N TYR A 73 2.92 -9.87 1.82
CA TYR A 73 2.57 -10.61 0.60
C TYR A 73 1.59 -9.82 -0.26
N TRP A 74 0.52 -9.31 0.34
CA TRP A 74 -0.47 -8.49 -0.36
C TRP A 74 0.17 -7.27 -1.00
N LEU A 75 1.05 -6.55 -0.28
CA LEU A 75 1.71 -5.35 -0.81
C LEU A 75 2.52 -5.65 -2.07
N ASP A 76 3.39 -6.67 -2.02
CA ASP A 76 4.33 -6.95 -3.10
C ASP A 76 3.75 -7.77 -4.25
N VAL A 77 2.71 -8.56 -4.01
CA VAL A 77 2.18 -9.53 -4.99
C VAL A 77 0.79 -9.16 -5.51
N GLU A 78 -0.06 -8.57 -4.67
CA GLU A 78 -1.46 -8.30 -5.03
C GLU A 78 -1.75 -6.82 -5.26
N PHE A 79 -1.01 -5.93 -4.59
CA PHE A 79 -1.26 -4.49 -4.62
C PHE A 79 -0.36 -3.76 -5.62
N VAL A 80 0.96 -3.94 -5.51
CA VAL A 80 1.94 -3.24 -6.36
C VAL A 80 1.89 -3.81 -7.78
N GLU A 81 1.71 -2.93 -8.76
CA GLU A 81 1.86 -3.30 -10.17
C GLU A 81 3.33 -3.16 -10.60
N PRO A 82 3.85 -4.05 -11.46
CA PRO A 82 5.20 -3.91 -11.98
C PRO A 82 5.33 -2.59 -12.73
N CYS A 83 6.39 -1.82 -12.47
CA CYS A 83 6.61 -0.55 -13.16
C CYS A 83 6.54 -0.74 -14.69
N PRO A 84 5.72 0.02 -15.43
CA PRO A 84 5.53 -0.18 -16.86
C PRO A 84 6.82 -0.03 -17.69
N GLU A 85 7.82 0.71 -17.19
CA GLU A 85 9.14 0.82 -17.83
C GLU A 85 10.00 -0.47 -17.73
N ASN A 86 9.62 -1.39 -16.84
CA ASN A 86 10.26 -2.71 -16.68
C ASN A 86 9.48 -3.84 -17.39
N GLN A 87 8.46 -3.53 -18.19
CA GLN A 87 7.79 -4.52 -19.03
C GLN A 87 8.57 -4.70 -20.36
N PRO A 88 8.94 -5.94 -20.74
CA PRO A 88 9.69 -6.22 -21.97
C PRO A 88 8.89 -5.99 -23.26
#